data_AF-A0A4Q3SP87-F1
#
_entry.id   AF-A0A4Q3SP87-F1
#
_cell.length_a   1.000
_cell.length_b   1.000
_cell.length_c   1.000
_cell.angle_alpha   90.00
_cell.angle_beta   90.00
_cell.angle_gamma   90.00
#
_symmetry.space_group_name_H-M   'P 1'
#
loop_
_entity.id
_entity.type
_entity.pdbx_description
1 polymer ?
#
loop_
_entity_poly.entity_id
_entity_poly.type
_entity_poly.pdbx_seq_one_letter_code
_entity_poly.pdbx_strand_id
1 'polypeptide(L)'
;SIPTVDIIPFLEVAIYHAPIHRNGFEKPEYLSSPGINDFELHGYHTYLRITDDFEELAVIANGYFAKASAATDNGDYEAAIYYYSMCIGVTPVYWEAIDNRAFSKMDLFRWSEAIEDFNLSLEVNPGNNLAIFSIGECYLRLEQNGKAREQFELVLQDDPTHELALSFLGKTGGA
;
A
#
# COMPACT_ATOMS: atom_id res chain seq x y z
N SER A 1 -3.36 31.66 20.35
CA SER A 1 -1.91 31.78 20.57
C SER A 1 -1.29 30.39 20.43
N ILE A 2 -0.09 30.29 19.87
CA ILE A 2 0.61 29.01 19.74
C ILE A 2 0.92 28.49 21.16
N PRO A 3 0.55 27.25 21.52
CA PRO A 3 0.82 26.72 22.84
C PRO A 3 2.33 26.62 23.11
N THR A 4 2.76 26.93 24.33
CA THR A 4 4.15 26.75 24.77
C THR A 4 4.39 25.31 25.23
N VAL A 5 5.64 24.84 25.20
CA VAL A 5 6.00 23.42 25.45
C VAL A 5 5.53 22.93 26.82
N ASP A 6 5.53 23.82 27.81
CA ASP A 6 5.14 23.57 29.19
C ASP A 6 3.63 23.29 29.38
N ILE A 7 2.77 23.71 28.45
CA ILE A 7 1.33 23.45 28.51
C ILE A 7 0.88 22.24 27.70
N ILE A 8 1.76 21.61 26.91
CA ILE A 8 1.46 20.44 26.07
C ILE A 8 0.88 19.26 26.88
N PRO A 9 1.40 18.89 28.07
CA PRO A 9 0.87 17.75 28.83
C PRO A 9 -0.55 17.96 29.38
N PHE A 10 -1.01 19.21 29.40
CA PHE A 10 -2.30 19.62 29.97
C PHE A 10 -3.25 20.17 28.90
N LEU A 11 -2.83 20.14 27.63
CA LEU A 11 -3.64 20.62 26.54
C LEU A 11 -4.71 19.58 26.23
N GLU A 12 -5.97 19.96 26.40
CA GLU A 12 -7.10 19.09 26.08
C GLU A 12 -7.24 19.01 24.55
N VAL A 13 -6.76 17.92 23.95
CA VAL A 13 -6.84 17.70 22.50
C VAL A 13 -8.11 16.89 22.20
N ALA A 14 -9.13 17.55 21.67
CA ALA A 14 -10.34 16.89 21.21
C ALA A 14 -10.18 16.39 19.77
N ILE A 15 -10.23 15.07 19.56
CA ILE A 15 -10.23 14.46 18.23
C ILE A 15 -11.68 14.16 17.86
N TYR A 16 -12.20 14.84 16.83
CA TYR A 16 -13.52 14.55 16.29
C TYR A 16 -13.37 13.61 15.08
N HIS A 17 -13.51 12.30 15.28
CA HIS A 17 -14.09 11.49 14.21
C HIS A 17 -15.57 11.77 14.26
N ALA A 18 -16.16 12.33 13.20
CA ALA A 18 -17.61 12.54 13.20
C ALA A 18 -18.33 11.21 13.45
N PRO A 19 -19.31 11.16 14.36
CA PRO A 19 -20.41 10.26 14.17
C PRO A 19 -21.74 11.00 14.19
N ILE A 20 -22.65 10.45 13.42
CA ILE A 20 -24.05 10.78 13.34
C ILE A 20 -24.63 10.75 14.78
N HIS A 21 -24.99 11.92 15.31
CA HIS A 21 -25.85 12.19 16.50
C HIS A 21 -25.20 12.75 17.79
N ARG A 22 -25.77 13.87 18.30
CA ARG A 22 -25.19 14.77 19.34
C ARG A 22 -25.16 14.22 20.78
N ASN A 23 -25.82 13.10 21.05
CA ASN A 23 -25.97 12.53 22.40
C ASN A 23 -25.35 11.12 22.52
N GLY A 24 -24.49 10.71 21.59
CA GLY A 24 -23.99 9.32 21.53
C GLY A 24 -23.02 8.90 22.64
N PHE A 25 -22.54 9.84 23.48
CA PHE A 25 -21.51 9.55 24.48
C PHE A 25 -21.81 10.28 25.79
N GLU A 26 -22.57 9.64 26.68
CA GLU A 26 -22.80 10.17 28.04
C GLU A 26 -21.72 9.72 29.05
N LYS A 27 -20.85 8.76 28.69
CA LYS A 27 -19.69 8.29 29.49
C LYS A 27 -18.57 7.76 28.60
N PRO A 28 -17.55 8.56 28.25
CA PRO A 28 -16.41 8.05 27.47
C PRO A 28 -15.48 7.20 28.34
N GLU A 29 -15.15 5.99 27.87
CA GLU A 29 -14.00 5.22 28.35
C GLU A 29 -12.76 5.60 27.52
N TYR A 30 -11.64 5.82 28.20
CA TYR A 30 -10.38 6.16 27.56
C TYR A 30 -9.75 4.89 26.98
N LEU A 31 -9.93 4.66 25.69
CA LEU A 31 -9.26 3.60 24.93
C LEU A 31 -7.93 4.13 24.39
N SER A 32 -6.98 4.52 25.26
CA SER A 32 -5.65 4.85 24.74
C SER A 32 -4.96 3.57 24.27
N SER A 33 -4.61 3.52 22.99
CA SER A 33 -3.61 2.59 22.45
C SER A 33 -2.33 2.70 23.31
N PRO A 34 -1.69 1.58 23.71
CA PRO A 34 -0.62 1.52 24.72
C PRO A 34 0.73 2.09 24.26
N GLY A 35 0.70 3.11 23.39
CA GLY A 35 1.81 3.63 22.64
C GLY A 35 1.39 3.75 21.18
N ILE A 36 1.61 4.92 20.59
CA ILE A 36 1.37 5.15 19.15
C ILE A 36 2.18 4.10 18.39
N ASN A 37 1.51 3.24 17.65
CA ASN A 37 2.19 2.23 16.84
C ASN A 37 2.57 2.81 15.46
N ASP A 38 3.45 2.13 14.73
CA ASP A 38 3.96 2.61 13.44
C ASP A 38 2.85 2.89 12.40
N PHE A 39 1.72 2.15 12.49
CA PHE A 39 0.55 2.35 11.65
C PHE A 39 -0.20 3.66 11.98
N GLU A 40 -0.34 4.01 13.26
CA GLU A 40 -0.92 5.28 13.71
C GLU A 40 -0.02 6.49 13.36
N LEU A 41 1.31 6.32 13.41
CA LEU A 41 2.30 7.31 12.96
C LEU A 41 2.23 7.57 11.45
N HIS A 42 1.99 6.51 10.66
CA HIS A 42 1.83 6.62 9.21
C HIS A 42 0.68 7.57 8.83
N GLY A 43 -0.45 7.47 9.54
CA GLY A 43 -1.60 8.36 9.38
C GLY A 43 -1.30 9.81 9.77
N TYR A 44 -0.57 10.03 10.87
CA TYR A 44 -0.20 11.37 11.35
C TYR A 44 0.79 12.10 10.42
N HIS A 45 1.80 11.40 9.89
CA HIS A 45 2.70 11.97 8.89
C HIS A 45 1.99 12.23 7.56
N THR A 46 1.08 11.34 7.15
CA THR A 46 0.24 11.53 5.97
C THR A 46 -0.72 12.72 6.14
N TYR A 47 -1.29 12.90 7.33
CA TYR A 47 -2.11 14.05 7.68
C TYR A 47 -1.32 15.36 7.59
N LEU A 48 -0.18 15.48 8.28
CA LEU A 48 0.68 16.68 8.22
C LEU A 48 1.13 17.01 6.79
N ARG A 49 1.41 15.97 5.99
CA ARG A 49 1.82 16.07 4.60
C ARG A 49 0.70 16.58 3.67
N ILE A 50 -0.54 16.18 3.92
CA ILE A 50 -1.72 16.60 3.13
C ILE A 50 -2.22 17.99 3.58
N THR A 51 -2.05 18.37 4.85
CA THR A 51 -2.64 19.59 5.39
C THR A 51 -1.84 20.87 5.16
N ASP A 52 -0.53 20.80 4.84
CA ASP A 52 0.31 21.99 4.66
C ASP A 52 0.82 22.25 3.22
N ASP A 53 0.99 21.23 2.34
CA ASP A 53 1.41 21.48 0.94
C ASP A 53 1.17 20.29 -0.02
N PHE A 54 -0.08 19.82 -0.11
CA PHE A 54 -0.42 18.66 -0.95
C PHE A 54 -0.04 18.85 -2.43
N GLU A 55 -0.17 20.05 -2.97
CA GLU A 55 0.11 20.33 -4.39
C GLU A 55 1.60 20.22 -4.71
N GLU A 56 2.51 20.78 -3.89
CA GLU A 56 3.95 20.65 -4.12
C GLU A 56 4.40 19.19 -4.03
N LEU A 57 3.91 18.46 -3.03
CA LEU A 57 4.26 17.06 -2.82
C LEU A 57 3.74 16.14 -3.91
N ALA A 58 2.54 16.41 -4.45
CA ALA A 58 2.01 15.72 -5.61
C ALA A 58 2.90 15.95 -6.84
N VAL A 59 3.37 17.18 -7.07
CA VAL A 59 4.31 17.50 -8.17
C VAL A 59 5.62 16.74 -8.00
N ILE A 60 6.20 16.71 -6.80
CA ILE A 60 7.45 15.99 -6.53
C ILE A 60 7.27 14.48 -6.74
N ALA A 61 6.21 13.89 -6.17
CA ALA A 61 5.91 12.46 -6.31
C ALA A 61 5.70 12.08 -7.78
N ASN A 62 4.89 12.85 -8.52
CA ASN A 62 4.68 12.63 -9.96
C ASN A 62 5.97 12.78 -10.77
N GLY A 63 6.86 13.69 -10.37
CA GLY A 63 8.19 13.84 -10.97
C GLY A 63 9.07 12.59 -10.78
N TYR A 64 9.05 11.97 -9.59
CA TYR A 64 9.72 10.70 -9.36
C TYR A 64 9.06 9.55 -10.12
N PHE A 65 7.73 9.47 -10.12
CA PHE A 65 6.99 8.47 -10.87
C PHE A 65 7.33 8.51 -12.38
N ALA A 66 7.38 9.71 -12.97
CA ALA A 66 7.74 9.87 -14.38
C ALA A 66 9.16 9.38 -14.69
N LYS A 67 10.13 9.65 -13.79
CA LYS A 67 11.50 9.14 -13.93
C LYS A 67 11.56 7.62 -13.80
N ALA A 68 10.78 7.07 -12.87
CA ALA A 68 10.69 5.63 -12.66
C ALA A 68 10.11 4.93 -13.90
N SER A 69 8.99 5.45 -14.43
CA SER A 69 8.38 4.95 -15.67
C SER A 69 9.35 5.00 -16.84
N ALA A 70 10.07 6.12 -17.02
CA ALA A 70 11.07 6.22 -18.07
C ALA A 70 12.24 5.22 -17.88
N ALA A 71 12.62 4.91 -16.64
CA ALA A 71 13.62 3.88 -16.36
C ALA A 71 13.08 2.48 -16.69
N THR A 72 11.83 2.17 -16.33
CA THR A 72 11.13 0.93 -16.69
C THR A 72 11.07 0.77 -18.22
N ASP A 73 10.68 1.81 -18.96
CA ASP A 73 10.60 1.79 -20.43
C ASP A 73 11.98 1.51 -21.09
N ASN A 74 13.07 1.92 -20.42
CA ASN A 74 14.44 1.66 -20.84
C ASN A 74 14.99 0.30 -20.36
N GLY A 75 14.21 -0.45 -19.59
CA GLY A 75 14.65 -1.72 -18.97
C GLY A 75 15.64 -1.55 -17.82
N ASP A 76 15.85 -0.34 -17.31
CA ASP A 76 16.68 -0.09 -16.13
C ASP A 76 15.84 -0.22 -14.85
N TYR A 77 15.56 -1.47 -14.51
CA TYR A 77 14.67 -1.79 -13.39
C TYR A 77 15.24 -1.39 -12.03
N GLU A 78 16.56 -1.32 -11.87
CA GLU A 78 17.19 -0.83 -10.63
C GLU A 78 16.96 0.67 -10.44
N ALA A 79 17.14 1.46 -11.52
CA ALA A 79 16.80 2.86 -11.49
C ALA A 79 15.30 3.08 -11.30
N ALA A 80 14.46 2.25 -11.90
CA ALA A 80 13.01 2.28 -11.69
C ALA A 80 12.66 2.06 -10.22
N ILE A 81 13.20 1.01 -9.59
CA ILE A 81 13.00 0.71 -8.16
C ILE A 81 13.44 1.88 -7.28
N TYR A 82 14.58 2.49 -7.59
CA TYR A 82 15.06 3.66 -6.86
C TYR A 82 14.06 4.82 -6.95
N TYR A 83 13.63 5.20 -8.15
CA TYR A 83 12.71 6.33 -8.33
C TYR A 83 11.30 6.05 -7.81
N TYR A 84 10.78 4.83 -7.95
CA TYR A 84 9.51 4.46 -7.30
C TYR A 84 9.64 4.53 -5.77
N SER A 85 10.78 4.13 -5.19
CA SER A 85 11.01 4.27 -3.75
C SER A 85 11.04 5.72 -3.30
N MET A 86 11.61 6.62 -4.11
CA MET A 86 11.53 8.07 -3.85
C MET A 86 10.07 8.59 -3.94
N CYS A 87 9.31 8.13 -4.93
CA CYS A 87 7.88 8.46 -5.06
C CYS A 87 7.08 8.02 -3.82
N ILE A 88 7.28 6.78 -3.37
CA ILE A 88 6.63 6.21 -2.18
C ILE A 88 7.08 6.93 -0.91
N GLY A 89 8.35 7.31 -0.80
CA GLY A 89 8.87 8.10 0.32
C GLY A 89 8.22 9.49 0.44
N VAL A 90 7.82 10.08 -0.70
CA VAL A 90 7.05 11.33 -0.73
C VAL A 90 5.58 11.06 -0.49
N THR A 91 4.98 10.06 -1.14
CA THR A 91 3.56 9.69 -1.04
C THR A 91 3.44 8.20 -0.73
N PRO A 92 3.38 7.83 0.56
CA PRO A 92 3.35 6.41 0.96
C PRO A 92 2.10 5.65 0.52
N VAL A 93 1.02 6.37 0.18
CA VAL A 93 -0.26 5.82 -0.30
C VAL A 93 -0.38 5.80 -1.83
N TYR A 94 0.72 6.01 -2.57
CA TYR A 94 0.72 5.99 -4.03
C TYR A 94 0.78 4.54 -4.54
N TRP A 95 -0.37 3.87 -4.55
CA TRP A 95 -0.47 2.44 -4.88
C TRP A 95 0.09 2.11 -6.28
N GLU A 96 -0.08 2.96 -7.28
CA GLU A 96 0.51 2.73 -8.62
C GLU A 96 2.04 2.70 -8.58
N ALA A 97 2.67 3.53 -7.74
CA ALA A 97 4.13 3.52 -7.57
C ALA A 97 4.62 2.27 -6.84
N ILE A 98 3.83 1.78 -5.87
CA ILE A 98 4.12 0.55 -5.14
C ILE A 98 4.03 -0.66 -6.07
N ASP A 99 2.95 -0.76 -6.86
CA ASP A 99 2.76 -1.83 -7.85
C ASP A 99 3.87 -1.84 -8.88
N ASN A 100 4.21 -0.69 -9.46
CA ASN A 100 5.26 -0.63 -10.48
C ASN A 100 6.67 -0.92 -9.92
N ARG A 101 6.92 -0.64 -8.63
CA ARG A 101 8.14 -1.10 -7.95
C ARG A 101 8.14 -2.63 -7.82
N ALA A 102 7.01 -3.22 -7.46
CA ALA A 102 6.85 -4.67 -7.39
C ALA A 102 7.07 -5.33 -8.75
N PHE A 103 6.51 -4.78 -9.83
CA PHE A 103 6.75 -5.26 -11.20
C PHE A 103 8.23 -5.13 -11.60
N SER A 104 8.88 -4.01 -11.30
CA SER A 104 10.32 -3.85 -11.58
C SER A 104 11.17 -4.87 -10.80
N LYS A 105 10.76 -5.23 -9.56
CA LYS A 105 11.38 -6.32 -8.79
C LYS A 105 11.12 -7.69 -9.42
N MET A 106 9.92 -7.95 -9.95
CA MET A 106 9.61 -9.17 -10.71
C MET A 106 10.51 -9.32 -11.94
N ASP A 107 10.73 -8.24 -12.70
CA ASP A 107 11.62 -8.24 -13.86
C ASP A 107 13.09 -8.53 -13.50
N LEU A 108 13.49 -8.24 -12.26
CA LEU A 108 14.78 -8.60 -11.68
C LEU A 108 14.78 -9.95 -10.94
N PHE A 109 13.72 -10.74 -11.05
CA PHE A 109 13.55 -12.04 -10.38
C PHE A 109 13.56 -11.94 -8.83
N ARG A 110 13.29 -10.75 -8.26
CA ARG A 110 13.20 -10.49 -6.81
C ARG A 110 11.80 -10.78 -6.28
N TRP A 111 11.36 -12.03 -6.45
CA TRP A 111 9.97 -12.44 -6.21
C TRP A 111 9.48 -12.19 -4.78
N SER A 112 10.29 -12.48 -3.76
CA SER A 112 9.92 -12.25 -2.37
C SER A 112 9.72 -10.76 -2.05
N GLU A 113 10.62 -9.91 -2.56
CA GLU A 113 10.53 -8.46 -2.37
C GLU A 113 9.37 -7.84 -3.15
N ALA A 114 8.96 -8.45 -4.27
CA ALA A 114 7.78 -8.03 -5.03
C ALA A 114 6.50 -8.39 -4.27
N ILE A 115 6.44 -9.56 -3.63
CA ILE A 115 5.32 -9.95 -2.76
C ILE A 115 5.14 -8.96 -1.61
N GLU A 116 6.23 -8.51 -0.98
CA GLU A 116 6.17 -7.48 0.07
C GLU A 116 5.53 -6.18 -0.44
N ASP A 117 5.92 -5.72 -1.63
CA ASP A 117 5.35 -4.50 -2.22
C ASP A 117 3.88 -4.69 -2.62
N PHE A 118 3.49 -5.82 -3.22
CA PHE A 118 2.09 -6.05 -3.56
C PHE A 118 1.20 -6.17 -2.32
N ASN A 119 1.70 -6.77 -1.23
CA ASN A 119 0.96 -6.78 0.04
C ASN A 119 0.77 -5.35 0.58
N LEU A 120 1.81 -4.52 0.52
CA LEU A 120 1.70 -3.11 0.88
C LEU A 120 0.69 -2.37 -0.02
N SER A 121 0.68 -2.67 -1.33
CA SER A 121 -0.31 -2.12 -2.26
C SER A 121 -1.73 -2.52 -1.87
N LEU A 122 -1.96 -3.76 -1.45
CA LEU A 122 -3.26 -4.23 -0.96
C LEU A 122 -3.68 -3.63 0.38
N GLU A 123 -2.74 -3.20 1.23
CA GLU A 123 -3.07 -2.41 2.43
C GLU A 123 -3.63 -1.02 2.05
N VAL A 124 -3.11 -0.42 0.99
CA VAL A 124 -3.51 0.92 0.50
C VAL A 124 -4.72 0.86 -0.45
N ASN A 125 -4.79 -0.17 -1.29
CA ASN A 125 -5.82 -0.42 -2.29
C ASN A 125 -6.31 -1.88 -2.22
N PRO A 126 -7.20 -2.22 -1.27
CA PRO A 126 -7.60 -3.61 -0.99
C PRO A 126 -8.32 -4.35 -2.12
N GLY A 127 -8.82 -3.64 -3.13
CA GLY A 127 -9.54 -4.23 -4.28
C GLY A 127 -8.66 -4.49 -5.50
N ASN A 128 -7.34 -4.42 -5.36
CA ASN A 128 -6.42 -4.54 -6.48
C ASN A 128 -6.22 -6.01 -6.91
N ASN A 129 -7.10 -6.54 -7.74
CA ASN A 129 -6.99 -7.91 -8.26
C ASN A 129 -5.69 -8.16 -9.02
N LEU A 130 -5.12 -7.13 -9.64
CA LEU A 130 -3.83 -7.24 -10.32
C LEU A 130 -2.73 -7.59 -9.31
N ALA A 131 -2.66 -6.89 -8.16
CA ALA A 131 -1.70 -7.20 -7.11
C ALA A 131 -1.89 -8.63 -6.55
N ILE A 132 -3.13 -9.06 -6.28
CA ILE A 132 -3.42 -10.43 -5.80
C ILE A 132 -2.94 -11.46 -6.83
N PHE A 133 -3.26 -11.27 -8.11
CA PHE A 133 -2.83 -12.15 -9.19
C PHE A 133 -1.29 -12.22 -9.28
N SER A 134 -0.62 -11.08 -9.23
CA SER A 134 0.84 -10.99 -9.30
C SER A 134 1.56 -11.60 -8.09
N ILE A 135 0.99 -11.55 -6.89
CA ILE A 135 1.47 -12.34 -5.73
C ILE A 135 1.40 -13.83 -6.06
N GLY A 136 0.31 -14.28 -6.67
CA GLY A 136 0.15 -15.65 -7.16
C GLY A 136 1.28 -16.05 -8.12
N GLU A 137 1.58 -15.21 -9.12
CA GLU A 137 2.69 -15.44 -10.05
C GLU A 137 4.05 -15.49 -9.35
N CYS A 138 4.30 -14.61 -8.38
CA CYS A 138 5.52 -14.62 -7.59
C CYS A 138 5.66 -15.92 -6.80
N TYR A 139 4.58 -16.42 -6.18
CA TYR A 139 4.61 -17.71 -5.48
C TYR A 139 4.88 -18.89 -6.41
N LEU A 140 4.42 -18.85 -7.67
CA LEU A 140 4.79 -19.87 -8.66
C LEU A 140 6.28 -19.86 -8.98
N ARG A 141 6.87 -18.68 -9.13
CA ARG A 141 8.31 -18.53 -9.39
C ARG A 141 9.16 -18.99 -8.20
N LEU A 142 8.59 -18.95 -7.00
CA LEU A 142 9.18 -19.47 -5.76
C LEU A 142 8.81 -20.94 -5.49
N GLU A 143 8.18 -21.64 -6.43
CA GLU A 143 7.72 -23.04 -6.30
C GLU A 143 6.72 -23.29 -5.14
N GLN A 144 6.08 -22.23 -4.63
CA GLN A 144 5.09 -22.29 -3.57
C GLN A 144 3.67 -22.45 -4.15
N ASN A 145 3.45 -23.55 -4.86
CA ASN A 145 2.22 -23.80 -5.63
C ASN A 145 0.92 -23.72 -4.81
N GLY A 146 0.95 -24.13 -3.54
CA GLY A 146 -0.21 -24.04 -2.65
C GLY A 146 -0.63 -22.59 -2.40
N LYS A 147 0.33 -21.72 -2.08
CA LYS A 147 0.06 -20.29 -1.86
C LYS A 147 -0.34 -19.58 -3.14
N ALA A 148 0.27 -19.93 -4.27
CA ALA A 148 -0.13 -19.39 -5.57
C ALA A 148 -1.60 -19.73 -5.89
N ARG A 149 -2.00 -20.98 -5.65
CA ARG A 149 -3.39 -21.42 -5.81
C ARG A 149 -4.36 -20.63 -4.95
N GLU A 150 -4.04 -20.40 -3.68
CA GLU A 150 -4.86 -19.58 -2.77
C GLU A 150 -5.08 -18.17 -3.36
N GLN A 151 -4.03 -17.53 -3.89
CA GLN A 151 -4.15 -16.20 -4.50
C GLN A 151 -5.03 -16.21 -5.76
N PHE A 152 -4.86 -17.20 -6.65
CA PHE A 152 -5.71 -17.28 -7.85
C PHE A 152 -7.17 -17.60 -7.53
N GLU A 153 -7.42 -18.40 -6.49
CA GLU A 153 -8.78 -18.63 -5.99
C GLU A 153 -9.40 -17.34 -5.44
N LEU A 154 -8.63 -16.46 -4.77
CA LEU A 154 -9.09 -15.14 -4.35
C LEU A 154 -9.47 -14.25 -5.55
N VAL A 155 -8.64 -14.22 -6.60
CA VAL A 155 -8.97 -13.47 -7.83
C VAL A 155 -10.30 -13.92 -8.41
N LEU A 156 -10.56 -15.23 -8.44
CA LEU A 156 -11.80 -15.80 -8.98
C LEU A 156 -13.03 -15.57 -8.08
N GLN A 157 -12.86 -15.19 -6.81
CA GLN A 157 -13.99 -14.77 -5.98
C GLN A 157 -14.55 -13.42 -6.43
N ASP A 158 -13.71 -12.51 -6.93
CA ASP A 158 -14.12 -11.19 -7.42
C ASP A 158 -14.39 -11.19 -8.94
N ASP A 159 -13.51 -11.80 -9.73
CA ASP A 159 -13.70 -12.03 -11.18
C ASP A 159 -13.71 -13.54 -11.50
N PRO A 160 -14.88 -14.21 -11.43
CA PRO A 160 -15.01 -15.63 -11.73
C PRO A 160 -14.62 -16.02 -13.16
N THR A 161 -14.45 -15.05 -14.05
CA THR A 161 -14.11 -15.25 -15.46
C THR A 161 -12.66 -14.96 -15.80
N HIS A 162 -11.81 -14.65 -14.80
CA HIS A 162 -10.41 -14.30 -15.00
C HIS A 162 -9.62 -15.44 -15.67
N GLU A 163 -9.39 -15.31 -16.99
CA GLU A 163 -8.90 -16.40 -17.85
C GLU A 163 -7.57 -17.00 -17.38
N LEU A 164 -6.62 -16.15 -16.96
CA LEU A 164 -5.29 -16.60 -16.55
C LEU A 164 -5.32 -17.40 -15.24
N ALA A 165 -6.22 -17.04 -14.32
CA ALA A 165 -6.36 -17.72 -13.04
C ALA A 165 -7.02 -19.09 -13.24
N LEU A 166 -8.08 -19.15 -14.06
CA LEU A 166 -8.71 -20.40 -14.48
C LEU A 166 -7.72 -21.33 -15.21
N SER A 167 -6.92 -20.79 -16.13
CA SER A 167 -5.91 -21.55 -16.87
C SER A 167 -4.87 -22.18 -15.94
N PHE A 168 -4.44 -21.45 -14.90
CA PHE A 168 -3.52 -21.98 -13.90
C PHE A 168 -4.16 -23.11 -13.07
N LEU A 169 -5.36 -22.89 -12.54
CA LEU A 169 -6.04 -23.88 -11.69
C LEU A 169 -6.45 -25.14 -12.47
N GLY A 170 -6.83 -25.00 -13.74
CA GLY A 170 -7.13 -26.13 -14.62
C GLY A 170 -5.93 -27.04 -14.88
N LYS A 171 -4.70 -26.49 -14.93
CA LYS A 171 -3.47 -27.27 -15.08
C LYS A 171 -3.07 -28.00 -13.80
N THR A 172 -3.43 -27.46 -12.64
CA THR A 172 -3.00 -27.98 -11.33
C THR A 172 -4.04 -28.87 -10.65
N GLY A 173 -5.31 -28.83 -11.07
CA GLY A 173 -6.40 -29.68 -10.56
C GLY A 173 -6.49 -31.10 -11.13
N GLY A 174 -5.52 -31.52 -11.97
CA GLY A 174 -5.53 -32.81 -12.68
C GLY A 174 -4.62 -33.91 -12.11
N ALA A 175 -4.18 -33.81 -10.84
CA ALA A 175 -3.31 -34.80 -10.19
C ALA A 175 -4.03 -35.61 -9.11
#